data_AF-A0A7V9PQ75-F1
#
_entry.id   AF-A0A7V9PQ75-F1
#
_cell.length_a   1.000
_cell.length_b   1.000
_cell.length_c   1.000
_cell.angle_alpha   90.00
_cell.angle_beta   90.00
_cell.angle_gamma   90.00
#
_symmetry.space_group_name_H-M   'P 1'
#
loop_
_entity.id
_entity.type
_entity.pdbx_description
1 polymer ?
#
loop_
_entity_poly.entity_id
_entity_poly.type
_entity_poly.pdbx_seq_one_letter_code
_entity_poly.pdbx_strand_id
1 'polypeptide(L)'
;MRVLAIEGGGIRGIVPATVLVALEERAGRPVAELFDLIAGTSTGGIIACALVAPGADPVAGRARFRARDVLALYHEAGPVVFGGEAPEHALEATLRAGLGDLRLSDALTDLLVTAYDARAGRPHPFASWAPAPDRPLWEVARATSAAAPTFGPLHTVGVAGEPLVLIDGGEVAVDPTPLAHAEALRREPAGEHVVVSLGTGETVGDGGGPGLHRFQVRLDSVAPDAFTADAADRARLQALADALVVARTDELDALAARLAD
;
A
#
# COMPACT_ATOMS: atom_id res chain seq x y z
N MET A 1 12.57 -5.21 -14.58
CA MET A 1 11.38 -5.14 -13.71
C MET A 1 11.27 -3.82 -12.93
N ARG A 2 10.10 -3.19 -12.90
CA ARG A 2 9.78 -1.99 -12.12
C ARG A 2 8.92 -2.38 -10.92
N VAL A 3 9.37 -2.06 -9.71
CA VAL A 3 8.75 -2.48 -8.46
C VAL A 3 8.35 -1.25 -7.64
N LEU A 4 7.11 -1.22 -7.18
CA LEU A 4 6.63 -0.28 -6.17
C LEU A 4 6.40 -1.02 -4.86
N ALA A 5 6.92 -0.49 -3.75
CA ALA A 5 6.67 -1.00 -2.40
C ALA A 5 6.16 0.13 -1.51
N ILE A 6 5.05 -0.13 -0.81
CA ILE A 6 4.36 0.86 0.02
C ILE A 6 4.27 0.36 1.47
N GLU A 7 4.83 1.15 2.39
CA GLU A 7 4.85 0.82 3.81
C GLU A 7 3.47 0.88 4.48
N GLY A 8 3.35 0.18 5.61
CA GLY A 8 2.23 0.34 6.54
C GLY A 8 2.30 1.65 7.33
N GLY A 9 1.17 2.11 7.88
CA GLY A 9 1.14 3.36 8.67
C GLY A 9 -0.22 3.95 9.03
N GLY A 10 -1.33 3.22 8.86
CA GLY A 10 -2.67 3.72 9.18
C GLY A 10 -3.08 4.92 8.33
N ILE A 11 -3.60 5.97 8.96
CA ILE A 11 -4.02 7.21 8.28
C ILE A 11 -2.87 7.91 7.54
N ARG A 12 -1.60 7.64 7.90
CA ARG A 12 -0.43 8.20 7.21
C ARG A 12 -0.25 7.70 5.78
N GLY A 13 -1.09 6.77 5.31
CA GLY A 13 -1.23 6.43 3.88
C GLY A 13 -1.48 7.62 2.96
N ILE A 14 -1.96 8.74 3.50
CA ILE A 14 -2.05 10.03 2.81
C ILE A 14 -0.71 10.44 2.19
N VAL A 15 0.42 10.15 2.86
CA VAL A 15 1.76 10.49 2.39
C VAL A 15 2.10 9.75 1.08
N PRO A 16 2.19 8.40 1.05
CA PRO A 16 2.47 7.71 -0.20
C PRO A 16 1.38 7.94 -1.25
N ALA A 17 0.10 8.10 -0.87
CA ALA A 17 -0.96 8.41 -1.83
C ALA A 17 -0.73 9.76 -2.53
N THR A 18 -0.30 10.80 -1.80
CA THR A 18 0.02 12.12 -2.37
C THR A 18 1.22 12.06 -3.32
N VAL A 19 2.26 11.30 -2.96
CA VAL A 19 3.42 11.08 -3.84
C VAL A 19 3.00 10.35 -5.12
N LEU A 20 2.10 9.36 -5.01
CA LEU A 20 1.58 8.64 -6.17
C LEU A 20 0.70 9.51 -7.07
N VAL A 21 -0.05 10.47 -6.51
CA VAL A 21 -0.77 11.48 -7.32
C VAL A 21 0.22 12.28 -8.16
N ALA A 22 1.25 12.82 -7.50
CA ALA A 22 2.29 13.59 -8.17
C ALA A 22 3.02 12.79 -9.26
N LEU A 23 3.22 11.49 -9.03
CA LEU A 23 3.82 10.57 -9.99
C LEU A 23 2.91 10.30 -11.20
N GLU A 24 1.63 9.97 -10.98
CA GLU A 24 0.66 9.75 -12.08
C GLU A 24 0.51 11.01 -12.95
N GLU A 25 0.50 12.20 -12.35
CA GLU A 25 0.39 13.46 -13.08
C GLU A 25 1.59 13.70 -14.00
N ARG A 26 2.80 13.38 -13.54
CA ARG A 26 4.04 13.54 -14.32
C ARG A 26 4.20 12.47 -15.39
N ALA A 27 3.86 11.24 -15.06
CA ALA A 27 3.98 10.12 -15.98
C ALA A 27 2.82 10.06 -16.99
N GLY A 28 1.70 10.73 -16.71
CA GLY A 28 0.50 10.74 -17.55
C GLY A 28 -0.21 9.39 -17.63
N ARG A 29 0.16 8.43 -16.77
CA ARG A 29 -0.32 7.04 -16.78
C ARG A 29 -0.67 6.58 -15.35
N PRO A 30 -1.60 5.63 -15.20
CA PRO A 30 -1.97 5.08 -13.90
C PRO A 30 -0.82 4.30 -13.27
N VAL A 31 -0.74 4.25 -11.93
CA VAL A 31 0.32 3.51 -11.22
C VAL A 31 0.44 2.05 -11.69
N ALA A 32 -0.67 1.35 -11.91
CA ALA A 32 -0.67 -0.04 -12.37
C ALA A 32 0.00 -0.25 -13.73
N GLU A 33 0.14 0.80 -14.55
CA GLU A 33 0.84 0.75 -15.83
C GLU A 33 2.33 1.13 -15.73
N LEU A 34 2.75 1.75 -14.62
CA LEU A 34 4.12 2.19 -14.37
C LEU A 34 4.97 1.09 -13.73
N PHE A 35 4.34 0.14 -13.03
CA PHE A 35 5.03 -0.88 -12.25
C PHE A 35 4.60 -2.29 -12.65
N ASP A 36 5.57 -3.19 -12.75
CA ASP A 36 5.36 -4.62 -13.05
C ASP A 36 4.99 -5.41 -11.78
N LEU A 37 5.34 -4.89 -10.60
CA LEU A 37 4.98 -5.45 -9.30
C LEU A 37 4.70 -4.31 -8.32
N ILE A 38 3.56 -4.39 -7.65
CA ILE A 38 3.19 -3.50 -6.54
C ILE A 38 3.10 -4.35 -5.27
N ALA A 39 3.83 -3.93 -4.25
CA ALA A 39 3.84 -4.56 -2.95
C ALA A 39 3.34 -3.60 -1.86
N GLY A 40 2.60 -4.12 -0.89
CA GLY A 40 2.06 -3.30 0.18
C GLY A 40 1.87 -4.05 1.51
N THR A 41 2.12 -3.33 2.60
CA THR A 41 1.82 -3.78 3.97
C THR A 41 0.77 -2.85 4.58
N SER A 42 -0.25 -3.41 5.25
CA SER A 42 -1.30 -2.66 5.94
C SER A 42 -1.95 -1.63 5.01
N THR A 43 -2.07 -0.37 5.44
CA THR A 43 -2.43 0.79 4.60
C THR A 43 -1.78 0.76 3.20
N GLY A 44 -0.49 0.42 3.10
CA GLY A 44 0.18 0.27 1.81
C GLY A 44 -0.38 -0.87 0.96
N GLY A 45 -0.81 -1.96 1.59
CA GLY A 45 -1.55 -3.05 0.95
C GLY A 45 -2.95 -2.66 0.52
N ILE A 46 -3.67 -1.83 1.29
CA ILE A 46 -4.95 -1.22 0.86
C ILE A 46 -4.73 -0.37 -0.40
N ILE A 47 -3.73 0.51 -0.38
CA ILE A 47 -3.37 1.38 -1.51
C ILE A 47 -3.02 0.53 -2.74
N ALA A 48 -2.18 -0.49 -2.56
CA ALA A 48 -1.79 -1.40 -3.62
C ALA A 48 -3.00 -2.12 -4.24
N CYS A 49 -3.89 -2.69 -3.41
CA CYS A 49 -5.13 -3.34 -3.87
C CYS A 49 -6.02 -2.39 -4.67
N ALA A 50 -6.17 -1.14 -4.23
CA ALA A 50 -6.97 -0.16 -4.96
C ALA A 50 -6.36 0.21 -6.31
N LEU A 51 -5.04 0.42 -6.38
CA LEU A 51 -4.37 0.85 -7.61
C LEU A 51 -4.32 -0.24 -8.68
N VAL A 52 -4.29 -1.52 -8.30
CA VAL A 52 -4.32 -2.64 -9.24
C VAL A 52 -5.72 -3.12 -9.60
N ALA A 53 -6.77 -2.61 -8.95
CA ALA A 53 -8.14 -3.03 -9.20
C ALA A 53 -8.59 -2.65 -10.63
N PRO A 54 -9.07 -3.60 -11.45
CA PRO A 54 -9.58 -3.29 -12.78
C PRO A 54 -10.92 -2.56 -12.72
N GLY A 55 -11.13 -1.65 -13.66
CA GLY A 55 -12.38 -0.95 -13.87
C GLY A 55 -13.50 -1.87 -14.35
N ALA A 56 -14.72 -1.33 -14.41
CA ALA A 56 -15.91 -2.09 -14.81
C ALA A 56 -15.88 -2.60 -16.26
N ASP A 57 -15.01 -2.06 -17.11
CA ASP A 57 -14.76 -2.56 -18.46
C ASP A 57 -13.42 -3.31 -18.48
N PRO A 58 -13.45 -4.66 -18.44
CA PRO A 58 -12.23 -5.47 -18.45
C PRO A 58 -11.49 -5.38 -19.79
N VAL A 59 -12.18 -5.06 -20.88
CA VAL A 59 -11.59 -4.98 -22.22
C VAL A 59 -10.74 -3.71 -22.36
N ALA A 60 -11.11 -2.64 -21.67
CA ALA A 60 -10.35 -1.40 -21.65
C ALA A 60 -9.07 -1.48 -20.78
N GLY A 61 -8.96 -2.48 -19.89
CA GLY A 61 -7.78 -2.66 -19.01
C GLY A 61 -7.51 -1.47 -18.08
N ARG A 62 -8.49 -0.58 -17.86
CA ARG A 62 -8.29 0.66 -17.11
C ARG A 62 -8.37 0.42 -15.62
N ALA A 63 -7.43 0.96 -14.85
CA ALA A 63 -7.52 0.96 -13.38
C ALA A 63 -8.80 1.65 -12.90
N ARG A 64 -9.48 0.99 -11.96
CA ARG A 64 -10.71 1.45 -11.30
C ARG A 64 -10.48 2.72 -10.50
N PHE A 65 -9.31 2.82 -9.88
CA PHE A 65 -8.88 3.95 -9.09
C PHE A 65 -7.60 4.54 -9.67
N ARG A 66 -7.53 5.87 -9.72
CA ARG A 66 -6.29 6.64 -9.81
C ARG A 66 -5.77 6.93 -8.42
N ALA A 67 -4.51 7.32 -8.30
CA ALA A 67 -3.90 7.71 -7.03
C ALA A 67 -4.70 8.84 -6.33
N ARG A 68 -5.28 9.76 -7.11
CA ARG A 68 -6.15 10.83 -6.57
C ARG A 68 -7.43 10.31 -5.93
N ASP A 69 -7.99 9.22 -6.47
CA ASP A 69 -9.21 8.61 -5.94
C ASP A 69 -8.88 7.89 -4.64
N VAL A 70 -7.71 7.23 -4.56
CA VAL A 70 -7.20 6.65 -3.32
C VAL A 70 -6.95 7.73 -2.27
N LEU A 71 -6.31 8.84 -2.63
CA LEU A 71 -6.10 9.96 -1.72
C LEU A 71 -7.44 10.53 -1.20
N ALA A 72 -8.43 10.69 -2.08
CA ALA A 72 -9.77 11.13 -1.70
C ALA A 72 -10.43 10.17 -0.69
N LEU A 73 -10.28 8.86 -0.85
CA LEU A 73 -10.80 7.88 0.12
C LEU A 73 -10.18 8.06 1.51
N TYR A 74 -8.88 8.37 1.62
CA TYR A 74 -8.27 8.67 2.92
C TYR A 74 -8.82 9.97 3.54
N HIS A 75 -9.19 10.95 2.71
CA HIS A 75 -9.81 12.20 3.19
C HIS A 75 -11.27 12.02 3.62
N GLU A 76 -12.03 11.19 2.90
CA GLU A 76 -13.46 11.03 3.08
C GLU A 76 -13.81 9.94 4.10
N ALA A 77 -13.25 8.73 3.92
CA ALA A 77 -13.52 7.58 4.77
C ALA A 77 -12.57 7.48 5.97
N GLY A 78 -11.36 8.03 5.85
CA GLY A 78 -10.32 7.96 6.88
C GLY A 78 -10.78 8.40 8.28
N PRO A 79 -11.50 9.51 8.47
CA PRO A 79 -11.99 9.92 9.79
C PRO A 79 -12.88 8.88 10.47
N VAL A 80 -13.74 8.22 9.68
CA VAL A 80 -14.65 7.19 10.19
C VAL A 80 -13.89 5.90 10.48
N VAL A 81 -12.99 5.51 9.58
CA VAL A 81 -12.22 4.26 9.66
C VAL A 81 -11.15 4.30 10.77
N PHE A 82 -10.42 5.40 10.93
CA PHE A 82 -9.29 5.49 11.86
C PHE A 82 -9.62 6.23 13.17
N GLY A 83 -10.77 6.90 13.25
CA GLY A 83 -11.20 7.66 14.43
C GLY A 83 -12.58 7.29 14.99
N GLY A 84 -13.29 6.35 14.36
CA GLY A 84 -14.64 5.93 14.78
C GLY A 84 -14.66 4.88 15.90
N GLU A 85 -15.86 4.62 16.42
CA GLU A 85 -16.10 3.64 17.51
C GLU A 85 -16.02 2.17 17.05
N ALA A 86 -16.27 1.89 15.76
CA ALA A 86 -16.23 0.55 15.16
C ALA A 86 -15.31 0.53 13.92
N PRO A 87 -14.01 0.85 14.08
CA PRO A 87 -13.09 1.12 12.98
C PRO A 87 -12.94 -0.08 12.02
N GLU A 88 -12.94 -1.31 12.53
CA GLU A 88 -12.86 -2.53 11.72
C GLU A 88 -14.07 -2.76 10.81
N HIS A 89 -15.28 -2.43 11.29
CA HIS A 89 -16.50 -2.57 10.51
C HIS A 89 -16.58 -1.49 9.43
N ALA A 90 -16.18 -0.26 9.78
CA ALA A 90 -16.07 0.84 8.81
C ALA A 90 -15.03 0.53 7.72
N LEU A 91 -13.88 -0.03 8.10
CA LEU A 91 -12.85 -0.44 7.15
C LEU A 91 -13.38 -1.50 6.18
N GLU A 92 -13.97 -2.58 6.71
CA GLU A 92 -14.48 -3.67 5.87
C GLU A 92 -15.60 -3.19 4.94
N ALA A 93 -16.53 -2.37 5.42
CA ALA A 93 -17.58 -1.79 4.60
C ALA A 93 -17.00 -0.92 3.46
N THR A 94 -15.98 -0.11 3.75
CA THR A 94 -15.29 0.72 2.76
C THR A 94 -14.60 -0.14 1.71
N LEU A 95 -13.87 -1.18 2.14
CA LEU A 95 -13.16 -2.10 1.24
C LEU A 95 -14.13 -2.86 0.33
N ARG A 96 -15.24 -3.38 0.88
CA ARG A 96 -16.28 -4.07 0.11
C ARG A 96 -16.96 -3.14 -0.89
N ALA A 97 -17.28 -1.90 -0.49
CA ALA A 97 -17.88 -0.93 -1.40
C ALA A 97 -16.94 -0.53 -2.55
N GLY A 98 -15.64 -0.36 -2.24
CA GLY A 98 -14.63 0.04 -3.22
C GLY A 98 -14.25 -1.09 -4.19
N LEU A 99 -13.92 -2.26 -3.66
CA LEU A 99 -13.33 -3.38 -4.40
C LEU A 99 -14.38 -4.42 -4.86
N GLY A 100 -15.56 -4.46 -4.25
CA GLY A 100 -16.67 -5.31 -4.69
C GLY A 100 -16.31 -6.79 -4.77
N ASP A 101 -16.68 -7.41 -5.90
CA ASP A 101 -16.46 -8.83 -6.18
C ASP A 101 -15.09 -9.12 -6.82
N LEU A 102 -14.22 -8.10 -6.95
CA LEU A 102 -12.89 -8.27 -7.52
C LEU A 102 -12.08 -9.25 -6.69
N ARG A 103 -11.28 -10.04 -7.39
CA ARG A 103 -10.39 -11.04 -6.81
C ARG A 103 -8.93 -10.68 -6.98
N LEU A 104 -8.09 -11.36 -6.21
CA LEU A 104 -6.65 -11.18 -6.22
C LEU A 104 -6.06 -11.46 -7.60
N SER A 105 -6.57 -12.46 -8.32
CA SER A 105 -6.16 -12.75 -9.70
C SER A 105 -6.63 -11.72 -10.73
N ASP A 106 -7.58 -10.84 -10.39
CA ASP A 106 -8.07 -9.79 -11.31
C ASP A 106 -7.12 -8.57 -11.35
N ALA A 107 -6.08 -8.54 -10.51
CA ALA A 107 -5.14 -7.43 -10.43
C ALA A 107 -4.51 -7.10 -11.80
N LEU A 108 -4.50 -5.82 -12.16
CA LEU A 108 -3.99 -5.32 -13.46
C LEU A 108 -2.48 -5.49 -13.65
N THR A 109 -1.74 -5.61 -12.55
CA THR A 109 -0.31 -5.90 -12.52
C THR A 109 -0.05 -6.79 -11.30
N ASP A 110 1.15 -7.34 -11.19
CA ASP A 110 1.41 -8.26 -10.09
C ASP A 110 1.34 -7.56 -8.74
N LEU A 111 0.63 -8.19 -7.81
CA LEU A 111 0.35 -7.67 -6.48
C LEU A 111 0.94 -8.60 -5.42
N LEU A 112 1.68 -8.04 -4.47
CA LEU A 112 2.17 -8.72 -3.27
C LEU A 112 1.68 -7.99 -2.01
N VAL A 113 0.87 -8.64 -1.18
CA VAL A 113 0.38 -8.07 0.08
C VAL A 113 0.79 -8.95 1.23
N THR A 114 1.37 -8.36 2.27
CA THR A 114 1.82 -9.09 3.47
C THR A 114 0.68 -9.26 4.47
N ALA A 115 0.59 -10.42 5.11
CA ALA A 115 -0.24 -10.66 6.28
C ALA A 115 0.44 -11.71 7.16
N TYR A 116 -0.03 -11.88 8.40
CA TYR A 116 0.49 -12.90 9.31
C TYR A 116 -0.64 -13.81 9.79
N ASP A 117 -0.43 -15.13 9.71
CA ASP A 117 -1.36 -16.11 10.27
C ASP A 117 -1.00 -16.35 11.74
N ALA A 118 -1.73 -15.69 12.63
CA ALA A 118 -1.54 -15.77 14.07
C ALA A 118 -1.82 -17.17 14.64
N ARG A 119 -2.64 -17.97 13.93
CA ARG A 119 -2.93 -19.34 14.36
C ARG A 119 -1.77 -20.28 14.06
N ALA A 120 -1.19 -20.17 12.86
CA ALA A 120 -0.07 -21.01 12.44
C ALA A 120 1.31 -20.44 12.83
N GLY A 121 1.36 -19.18 13.29
CA GLY A 121 2.60 -18.52 13.71
C GLY A 121 3.57 -18.27 12.54
N ARG A 122 3.05 -17.90 11.36
CA ARG A 122 3.87 -17.73 10.15
C ARG A 122 3.38 -16.60 9.24
N PRO A 123 4.26 -16.01 8.41
CA PRO A 123 3.84 -15.12 7.33
C PRO A 123 2.83 -15.79 6.39
N HIS A 124 1.87 -15.00 5.92
CA HIS A 124 0.85 -15.38 4.95
C HIS A 124 0.82 -14.34 3.82
N PRO A 125 1.78 -14.36 2.88
CA PRO A 125 1.78 -13.43 1.76
C PRO A 125 0.64 -13.76 0.79
N PHE A 126 -0.05 -12.73 0.33
CA PHE A 126 -0.97 -12.81 -0.80
C PHE A 126 -0.24 -12.34 -2.05
N ALA A 127 -0.24 -13.19 -3.08
CA ALA A 127 0.37 -12.85 -4.36
C ALA A 127 -0.61 -13.13 -5.50
N SER A 128 -0.77 -12.21 -6.45
CA SER A 128 -1.68 -12.37 -7.61
C SER A 128 -1.37 -13.57 -8.48
N TRP A 129 -0.10 -13.98 -8.52
CA TRP A 129 0.37 -15.15 -9.27
C TRP A 129 0.37 -16.44 -8.46
N ALA A 130 0.01 -16.40 -7.17
CA ALA A 130 -0.03 -17.61 -6.36
C ALA A 130 -1.18 -18.52 -6.80
N PRO A 131 -1.01 -19.85 -6.71
CA PRO A 131 -2.12 -20.78 -6.97
C PRO A 131 -3.25 -20.60 -5.95
N ALA A 132 -4.40 -21.18 -6.29
CA ALA A 132 -5.64 -21.15 -5.50
C ALA A 132 -5.44 -21.39 -3.98
N PRO A 133 -6.31 -20.81 -3.12
CA PRO A 133 -7.56 -20.16 -3.46
C PRO A 133 -7.32 -18.70 -3.83
N ASP A 134 -7.90 -18.34 -4.96
CA ASP A 134 -8.04 -16.96 -5.33
C ASP A 134 -9.05 -16.28 -4.38
N ARG A 135 -8.65 -15.14 -3.80
CA ARG A 135 -9.35 -14.48 -2.71
C ARG A 135 -10.00 -13.18 -3.14
N PRO A 136 -11.12 -12.78 -2.53
CA PRO A 136 -11.65 -11.45 -2.71
C PRO A 136 -10.59 -10.40 -2.34
N LEU A 137 -10.42 -9.39 -3.19
CA LEU A 137 -9.39 -8.37 -3.02
C LEU A 137 -9.64 -7.51 -1.76
N TRP A 138 -10.91 -7.30 -1.39
CA TRP A 138 -11.26 -6.65 -0.13
C TRP A 138 -10.82 -7.46 1.10
N GLU A 139 -10.81 -8.79 1.02
CA GLU A 139 -10.38 -9.68 2.11
C GLU A 139 -8.86 -9.61 2.28
N VAL A 140 -8.12 -9.56 1.17
CA VAL A 140 -6.65 -9.36 1.16
C VAL A 140 -6.30 -8.01 1.80
N ALA A 141 -6.98 -6.93 1.40
CA ALA A 141 -6.80 -5.60 1.97
C ALA A 141 -7.19 -5.53 3.46
N ARG A 142 -8.23 -6.25 3.88
CA ARG A 142 -8.63 -6.31 5.30
C ARG A 142 -7.66 -7.12 6.14
N ALA A 143 -7.13 -8.22 5.61
CA ALA A 143 -6.17 -9.07 6.30
C ALA A 143 -4.89 -8.30 6.64
N THR A 144 -4.31 -7.61 5.65
CA THR A 144 -3.04 -6.89 5.82
C THR A 144 -3.14 -5.73 6.80
N SER A 145 -4.33 -5.13 6.99
CA SER A 145 -4.58 -3.97 7.86
C SER A 145 -5.17 -4.33 9.23
N ALA A 146 -5.14 -5.59 9.62
CA ALA A 146 -5.65 -6.10 10.89
C ALA A 146 -4.73 -5.76 12.09
N ALA A 147 -4.42 -4.47 12.29
CA ALA A 147 -3.52 -3.97 13.33
C ALA A 147 -4.21 -3.82 14.68
N ALA A 148 -3.79 -4.63 15.66
CA ALA A 148 -4.24 -4.50 17.04
C ALA A 148 -3.71 -3.19 17.68
N PRO A 149 -4.46 -2.58 18.62
CA PRO A 149 -5.80 -2.96 19.09
C PRO A 149 -6.95 -2.37 18.23
N THR A 150 -6.64 -1.58 17.20
CA THR A 150 -7.64 -0.80 16.45
C THR A 150 -8.47 -1.67 15.51
N PHE A 151 -7.84 -2.57 14.76
CA PHE A 151 -8.50 -3.46 13.82
C PHE A 151 -8.30 -4.90 14.27
N GLY A 152 -9.39 -5.59 14.63
CA GLY A 152 -9.31 -6.96 15.13
C GLY A 152 -8.77 -7.96 14.09
N PRO A 153 -8.44 -9.19 14.50
CA PRO A 153 -8.03 -10.23 13.57
C PRO A 153 -9.14 -10.60 12.57
N LEU A 154 -8.77 -10.83 11.32
CA LEU A 154 -9.68 -11.37 10.32
C LEU A 154 -9.73 -12.90 10.43
N HIS A 155 -10.92 -13.44 10.68
CA HIS A 155 -11.16 -14.88 10.73
C HIS A 155 -11.72 -15.34 9.39
N THR A 156 -11.01 -16.26 8.73
CA THR A 156 -11.39 -16.78 7.40
C THR A 156 -10.94 -18.24 7.25
N VAL A 157 -11.02 -18.79 6.04
CA VAL A 157 -10.59 -20.14 5.70
C VAL A 157 -9.47 -20.15 4.67
N GLY A 158 -8.60 -21.15 4.79
CA GLY A 158 -7.50 -21.43 3.90
C GLY A 158 -7.89 -22.34 2.74
N VAL A 159 -6.87 -22.83 2.02
CA VAL A 159 -7.04 -23.58 0.75
C VAL A 159 -7.81 -24.87 0.97
N ALA A 160 -7.52 -25.56 2.06
CA ALA A 160 -8.07 -26.87 2.42
C ALA A 160 -9.21 -26.73 3.44
N GLY A 161 -9.78 -25.53 3.60
CA GLY A 161 -10.78 -25.23 4.61
C GLY A 161 -10.21 -25.12 6.04
N GLU A 162 -8.88 -25.08 6.19
CA GLU A 162 -8.25 -24.83 7.47
C GLU A 162 -8.59 -23.42 7.97
N PRO A 163 -8.87 -23.21 9.27
CA PRO A 163 -9.24 -21.87 9.72
C PRO A 163 -7.99 -20.99 9.79
N LEU A 164 -8.07 -19.78 9.25
CA LEU A 164 -7.03 -18.76 9.32
C LEU A 164 -7.42 -17.65 10.28
N VAL A 165 -6.43 -17.15 11.02
CA VAL A 165 -6.56 -15.95 11.86
C VAL A 165 -5.51 -14.96 11.37
N LEU A 166 -5.92 -14.05 10.51
CA LEU A 166 -5.03 -13.13 9.82
C LEU A 166 -4.94 -11.81 10.58
N ILE A 167 -3.72 -11.39 10.88
CA ILE A 167 -3.37 -10.10 11.49
C ILE A 167 -2.46 -9.29 10.56
N ASP A 168 -2.20 -8.03 10.95
CA ASP A 168 -1.49 -7.05 10.12
C ASP A 168 -0.16 -7.58 9.55
N GLY A 169 0.11 -7.21 8.30
CA GLY A 169 1.34 -7.60 7.60
C GLY A 169 2.61 -6.98 8.19
N GLY A 170 2.48 -5.95 9.03
CA GLY A 170 3.56 -5.32 9.79
C GLY A 170 4.30 -6.31 10.70
N GLU A 171 3.63 -7.39 11.13
CA GLU A 171 4.24 -8.50 11.87
C GLU A 171 5.23 -9.31 11.02
N VAL A 172 5.12 -9.21 9.68
CA VAL A 172 6.09 -9.76 8.73
C VAL A 172 7.13 -8.71 8.36
N ALA A 173 6.68 -7.58 7.82
CA ALA A 173 7.53 -6.46 7.42
C ALA A 173 6.69 -5.20 7.21
N VAL A 174 6.95 -4.16 8.02
CA VAL A 174 6.34 -2.82 7.82
C VAL A 174 6.71 -2.24 6.46
N ASP A 175 7.97 -2.41 6.04
CA ASP A 175 8.46 -2.10 4.70
C ASP A 175 8.56 -3.38 3.84
N PRO A 176 7.68 -3.60 2.86
CA PRO A 176 7.70 -4.78 2.01
C PRO A 176 8.77 -4.71 0.91
N THR A 177 9.58 -3.64 0.81
CA THR A 177 10.60 -3.46 -0.24
C THR A 177 11.55 -4.66 -0.37
N PRO A 178 12.12 -5.23 0.72
CA PRO A 178 13.00 -6.40 0.60
C PRO A 178 12.29 -7.63 0.04
N LEU A 179 11.02 -7.84 0.39
CA LEU A 179 10.22 -8.97 -0.10
C LEU A 179 9.91 -8.81 -1.60
N ALA A 180 9.50 -7.61 -2.00
CA ALA A 180 9.19 -7.31 -3.39
C ALA A 180 10.43 -7.39 -4.29
N HIS A 181 11.57 -6.88 -3.83
CA HIS A 181 12.82 -6.95 -4.58
C HIS A 181 13.38 -8.37 -4.65
N ALA A 182 13.27 -9.17 -3.58
CA ALA A 182 13.63 -10.58 -3.62
C ALA A 182 12.80 -11.35 -4.66
N GLU A 183 11.51 -11.03 -4.79
CA GLU A 183 10.65 -11.60 -5.81
C GLU A 183 11.06 -11.16 -7.23
N ALA A 184 11.42 -9.90 -7.43
CA ALA A 184 11.96 -9.42 -8.70
C ALA A 184 13.27 -10.14 -9.09
N LEU A 185 14.21 -10.28 -8.15
CA LEU A 185 15.45 -11.04 -8.33
C LEU A 185 15.21 -12.51 -8.64
N ARG A 186 14.18 -13.12 -8.05
CA ARG A 186 13.83 -14.52 -8.34
C ARG A 186 13.35 -14.70 -9.79
N ARG A 187 12.65 -13.72 -10.35
CA ARG A 187 12.08 -13.78 -11.71
C ARG A 187 13.06 -13.32 -12.77
N GLU A 188 13.78 -12.24 -12.51
CA GLU A 188 14.73 -11.61 -13.41
C GLU A 188 16.11 -11.42 -12.73
N PRO A 189 16.87 -12.49 -12.44
CA PRO A 189 18.12 -12.38 -11.66
C PRO A 189 19.20 -11.49 -12.29
N ALA A 190 19.20 -11.36 -13.61
CA ALA A 190 20.16 -10.58 -14.38
C ALA A 190 19.53 -9.33 -15.03
N GLY A 191 18.26 -9.03 -14.73
CA GLY A 191 17.55 -7.87 -15.25
C GLY A 191 17.86 -6.60 -14.48
N GLU A 192 17.70 -5.45 -15.12
CA GLU A 192 17.70 -4.17 -14.41
C GLU A 192 16.40 -4.00 -13.63
N HIS A 193 16.52 -3.67 -12.35
CA HIS A 193 15.37 -3.42 -11.48
C HIS A 193 15.31 -1.95 -11.06
N VAL A 194 14.14 -1.34 -11.22
CA VAL A 194 13.83 -0.02 -10.67
C VAL A 194 12.91 -0.25 -9.48
N VAL A 195 13.39 0.05 -8.27
CA VAL A 195 12.62 -0.15 -7.04
C VAL A 195 12.29 1.20 -6.42
N VAL A 196 10.99 1.49 -6.32
CA VAL A 196 10.43 2.67 -5.66
C VAL A 196 9.85 2.25 -4.32
N SER A 197 10.35 2.84 -3.24
CA SER A 197 9.94 2.55 -1.86
C SER A 197 9.30 3.81 -1.27
N LEU A 198 8.01 3.73 -0.96
CA LEU A 198 7.24 4.83 -0.41
C LEU A 198 6.90 4.56 1.05
N GLY A 199 7.50 5.36 1.92
CA GLY A 199 7.24 5.29 3.35
C GLY A 199 6.01 6.07 3.78
N THR A 200 5.51 5.76 4.98
CA THR A 200 4.46 6.55 5.65
C THR A 200 5.01 7.57 6.63
N GLY A 201 6.34 7.74 6.63
CA GLY A 201 7.10 8.64 7.48
C GLY A 201 7.52 8.03 8.81
N GLU A 202 8.69 8.45 9.30
CA GLU A 202 9.27 7.97 10.54
C GLU A 202 9.19 9.03 11.65
N THR A 203 9.12 8.55 12.88
CA THR A 203 9.37 9.37 14.06
C THR A 203 10.87 9.54 14.24
N VAL A 204 11.38 10.77 14.18
CA VAL A 204 12.79 11.02 14.50
C VAL A 204 12.98 10.93 16.02
N GLY A 205 13.65 9.87 16.47
CA GLY A 205 14.47 9.88 17.67
C GLY A 205 15.93 10.03 17.26
N ASP A 206 16.68 10.90 17.94
CA ASP A 206 18.06 11.27 17.60
C ASP A 206 18.98 10.05 17.35
N GLY A 207 19.40 9.82 16.10
CA GLY A 207 20.36 8.75 15.80
C GLY A 207 20.71 8.57 14.32
N GLY A 208 21.78 9.22 13.87
CA GLY A 208 22.30 9.12 12.50
C GLY A 208 23.09 7.84 12.18
N GLY A 209 23.13 7.49 10.89
CA GLY A 209 24.07 6.52 10.30
C GLY A 209 23.97 6.51 8.76
N PRO A 210 25.08 6.40 7.99
CA PRO A 210 25.06 6.58 6.53
C PRO A 210 24.95 5.26 5.73
N GLY A 211 24.22 5.30 4.61
CA GLY A 211 24.53 4.50 3.40
C GLY A 211 23.46 3.54 2.86
N LEU A 212 22.66 3.99 1.89
CA LEU A 212 22.14 3.22 0.73
C LEU A 212 21.50 4.23 -0.25
N HIS A 213 21.82 4.18 -1.54
CA HIS A 213 21.10 4.98 -2.55
C HIS A 213 19.74 4.32 -2.82
N ARG A 214 18.75 4.72 -2.02
CA ARG A 214 17.34 4.34 -2.08
C ARG A 214 16.60 5.62 -2.47
N PHE A 215 15.73 5.61 -3.48
CA PHE A 215 14.68 6.63 -3.59
C PHE A 215 13.66 6.31 -2.51
N GLN A 216 14.07 6.57 -1.28
CA GLN A 216 13.22 6.56 -0.12
C GLN A 216 12.67 7.96 -0.03
N VAL A 217 11.40 8.11 -0.33
CA VAL A 217 10.66 9.26 0.18
C VAL A 217 10.45 8.98 1.68
N ARG A 218 11.53 9.12 2.45
CA ARG A 218 11.55 9.03 3.90
C ARG A 218 11.24 10.43 4.44
N LEU A 219 10.11 10.56 5.14
CA LEU A 219 9.84 11.76 5.93
C LEU A 219 10.73 11.72 7.18
N ASP A 220 11.97 12.13 7.02
CA ASP A 220 12.86 12.38 8.16
C ASP A 220 12.46 13.73 8.78
N SER A 221 11.42 13.77 9.64
CA SER A 221 11.15 14.82 10.67
C SER A 221 9.68 15.14 10.97
N VAL A 222 8.87 14.15 11.39
CA VAL A 222 7.53 14.48 11.95
C VAL A 222 7.32 13.81 13.31
N ALA A 223 7.29 14.62 14.38
CA ALA A 223 7.12 14.17 15.76
C ALA A 223 5.67 13.72 16.04
N PRO A 224 5.40 12.59 16.71
CA PRO A 224 4.11 11.90 16.66
C PRO A 224 3.21 12.13 17.87
N ASP A 225 3.65 12.91 18.86
CA ASP A 225 3.08 12.83 20.21
C ASP A 225 1.72 13.53 20.37
N ALA A 226 1.00 13.79 19.28
CA ALA A 226 -0.35 14.35 19.33
C ALA A 226 -1.28 13.93 18.17
N PHE A 227 -0.93 12.96 17.32
CA PHE A 227 -1.74 12.70 16.13
C PHE A 227 -2.97 11.86 16.42
N THR A 228 -4.11 12.53 16.46
CA THR A 228 -5.44 11.92 16.42
C THR A 228 -5.92 11.84 14.97
N ALA A 229 -6.88 10.97 14.63
CA ALA A 229 -7.50 10.93 13.31
C ALA A 229 -8.39 12.17 13.02
N ASP A 230 -8.13 13.31 13.68
CA ASP A 230 -8.91 14.53 13.57
C ASP A 230 -8.59 15.33 12.28
N ALA A 231 -9.39 16.34 12.00
CA ALA A 231 -9.25 17.13 10.79
C ALA A 231 -7.97 17.98 10.75
N ALA A 232 -7.46 18.42 11.91
CA ALA A 232 -6.29 19.29 11.99
C ALA A 232 -5.00 18.51 11.71
N ASP A 233 -4.91 17.29 12.25
CA ASP A 233 -3.77 16.41 12.07
C ASP A 233 -3.68 15.87 10.64
N ARG A 234 -4.81 15.55 10.00
CA ARG A 234 -4.83 15.19 8.58
C ARG A 234 -4.41 16.34 7.67
N ALA A 235 -4.86 17.57 7.97
CA ALA A 235 -4.43 18.75 7.21
C ALA A 235 -2.92 18.99 7.33
N ARG A 236 -2.33 18.75 8.51
CA ARG A 236 -0.87 18.79 8.71
C ARG A 236 -0.16 17.69 7.89
N LEU A 237 -0.66 16.46 7.92
CA LEU A 237 -0.09 15.35 7.14
C LEU A 237 -0.13 15.64 5.63
N GLN A 238 -1.25 16.17 5.13
CA GLN A 238 -1.34 16.57 3.72
C GLN A 238 -0.34 17.68 3.39
N ALA A 239 -0.28 18.74 4.20
CA ALA A 239 0.66 19.83 3.96
C ALA A 239 2.13 19.37 3.96
N LEU A 240 2.48 18.42 4.83
CA LEU A 240 3.80 17.80 4.86
C LEU A 240 4.06 16.96 3.60
N ALA A 241 3.07 16.17 3.17
CA ALA A 241 3.17 15.38 1.95
C ALA A 241 3.31 16.28 0.70
N ASP A 242 2.55 17.37 0.62
CA ASP A 242 2.64 18.34 -0.46
C ASP A 242 4.02 19.03 -0.48
N ALA A 243 4.52 19.44 0.69
CA ALA A 243 5.85 20.04 0.82
C ALA A 243 6.95 19.06 0.37
N LEU A 244 6.80 17.78 0.69
CA LEU A 244 7.72 16.72 0.28
C LEU A 244 7.72 16.54 -1.25
N VAL A 245 6.55 16.52 -1.89
CA VAL A 245 6.42 16.48 -3.34
C VAL A 245 7.12 17.69 -3.98
N VAL A 246 6.87 18.89 -3.46
CA VAL A 246 7.50 20.12 -3.96
C VAL A 246 9.02 20.05 -3.84
N ALA A 247 9.53 19.67 -2.67
CA ALA A 247 10.97 19.57 -2.40
C ALA A 247 11.69 18.51 -3.26
N ARG A 248 10.96 17.55 -3.82
CA ARG A 248 11.47 16.42 -4.60
C ARG A 248 11.01 16.47 -6.07
N THR A 249 10.63 17.65 -6.57
CA THR A 249 10.07 17.78 -7.93
C THR A 249 11.00 17.21 -9.00
N ASP A 250 12.27 17.60 -9.01
CA ASP A 250 13.25 17.13 -10.03
C ASP A 250 13.46 15.60 -9.95
N GLU A 251 13.47 15.06 -8.73
CA GLU A 251 13.59 13.62 -8.47
C GLU A 251 12.36 12.85 -9.00
N LEU A 252 11.17 13.40 -8.80
CA LEU A 252 9.91 12.83 -9.29
C LEU A 252 9.78 12.92 -10.81
N ASP A 253 10.25 14.02 -11.42
CA ASP A 253 10.27 14.18 -12.88
C ASP A 253 11.22 13.18 -13.52
N ALA A 254 12.42 13.00 -12.95
CA ALA A 254 13.39 12.00 -13.40
C ALA A 254 12.86 10.56 -13.24
N LEU A 255 12.18 10.28 -12.13
CA LEU A 255 11.54 8.99 -11.90
C LEU A 255 10.41 8.73 -12.92
N ALA A 256 9.55 9.72 -13.15
CA ALA A 256 8.45 9.61 -14.11
C ALA A 256 8.97 9.34 -15.53
N ALA A 257 10.04 10.04 -15.95
CA ALA A 257 10.69 9.79 -17.22
C ALA A 257 11.23 8.35 -17.31
N ARG A 258 11.90 7.86 -16.26
CA ARG A 258 12.45 6.51 -16.22
C ARG A 258 11.39 5.39 -16.21
N LEU A 259 10.20 5.65 -15.66
CA LEU A 259 9.09 4.70 -15.66
C LEU A 259 8.28 4.72 -16.97
N ALA A 260 8.46 5.74 -17.81
CA ALA A 260 7.82 5.84 -19.11
C ALA A 260 8.53 5.01 -20.20
N ASP A 261 9.83 4.76 -20.03
CA ASP A 261 10.68 3.91 -20.89
C ASP A 261 10.46 2.41 -20.64
#